data_AF-A0A1Y3EJC3-F1
#
_entry.id   AF-A0A1Y3EJC3-F1
#
_cell.length_a   1.000
_cell.length_b   1.000
_cell.length_c   1.000
_cell.angle_alpha   90.00
_cell.angle_beta   90.00
_cell.angle_gamma   90.00
#
_symmetry.space_group_name_H-M   'P 1'
#
loop_
_entity.id
_entity.type
_entity.pdbx_description
1 polymer ?
#
loop_
_entity_poly.entity_id
_entity_poly.type
_entity_poly.pdbx_seq_one_letter_code
_entity_poly.pdbx_strand_id
1 'polypeptide(L)' 'MLLSDRFLGFFMVPVQTSWNYNFMGVRHDANMKYDVTLGNPKEFYHEQHRPSHFLNFATIEDPEGIYSADRENLLA' A
#
# COMPACT_ATOMS: atom_id res chain seq x y z
N MET A 1 -13.27 -20.22 -24.28
CA MET A 1 -12.21 -20.15 -23.25
C MET A 1 -12.44 -21.31 -22.28
N LEU A 2 -11.41 -22.09 -21.94
CA LEU A 2 -11.49 -23.21 -20.99
C LEU A 2 -10.56 -22.94 -19.80
N LEU A 3 -10.97 -23.34 -18.60
CA LEU A 3 -10.13 -23.32 -17.41
C LEU A 3 -9.35 -24.63 -17.32
N SER A 4 -8.07 -24.56 -16.93
CA SER A 4 -7.24 -25.74 -16.76
C SER A 4 -6.41 -25.63 -15.49
N ASP A 5 -6.33 -26.74 -14.78
CA ASP A 5 -5.46 -27.03 -13.65
C ASP A 5 -4.16 -27.74 -14.07
N ARG A 6 -4.00 -28.07 -15.36
CA ARG A 6 -2.87 -28.84 -15.89
C ARG A 6 -1.55 -28.07 -15.91
N PHE A 7 -1.60 -26.74 -15.88
CA PHE A 7 -0.45 -25.86 -15.89
C PHE A 7 -0.67 -24.68 -14.95
N LEU A 8 0.41 -24.20 -14.34
CA LEU A 8 0.39 -23.04 -13.47
C LEU A 8 0.88 -21.82 -14.23
N GLY A 9 0.10 -20.74 -14.19
CA GLY A 9 0.54 -19.42 -14.64
C GLY A 9 1.37 -18.70 -13.58
N PHE A 10 1.87 -17.53 -13.94
CA PHE A 10 2.54 -16.62 -13.01
C PHE A 10 2.04 -15.19 -13.24
N PHE A 11 2.34 -14.33 -12.27
CA PHE A 11 2.02 -12.91 -12.34
C PHE A 11 3.30 -12.08 -12.46
N MET A 12 3.14 -10.88 -13.01
CA MET A 12 4.14 -9.83 -13.00
C MET A 12 3.52 -8.57 -12.42
N VAL A 13 4.30 -7.82 -11.64
CA VAL A 13 3.88 -6.61 -10.95
C VAL A 13 4.83 -5.45 -11.26
N PRO A 14 4.39 -4.19 -11.17
CA PRO A 14 5.27 -3.05 -11.34
C PRO A 14 6.40 -3.05 -10.30
N VAL A 15 7.62 -2.67 -10.69
CA VAL A 15 8.81 -2.74 -9.81
C VAL A 15 8.74 -1.75 -8.66
N GLN A 16 8.37 -0.49 -8.94
CA GLN A 16 8.51 0.60 -7.97
C GLN A 16 7.17 1.13 -7.44
N THR A 17 6.05 0.63 -7.95
CA THR A 17 4.73 1.24 -7.68
C THR A 17 3.66 0.21 -7.40
N SER A 18 2.56 0.71 -6.84
CA SER A 18 1.28 0.02 -6.86
C SER A 18 0.86 -0.31 -8.30
N TRP A 19 0.22 -1.46 -8.51
CA TRP A 19 -0.52 -1.72 -9.75
C TRP A 19 -1.88 -1.00 -9.77
N ASN A 20 -2.39 -0.63 -8.59
CA ASN A 20 -3.68 0.02 -8.40
C ASN A 20 -3.53 1.52 -8.13
N TYR A 21 -4.03 2.36 -9.03
CA TYR A 21 -4.03 3.82 -8.90
C TYR A 21 -5.40 4.42 -8.53
N ASN A 22 -6.41 3.61 -8.16
CA ASN A 22 -7.75 4.13 -7.83
C ASN A 22 -7.75 5.17 -6.70
N PHE A 23 -6.89 5.04 -5.68
CA PHE A 23 -6.78 6.02 -4.58
C PHE A 23 -5.72 7.10 -4.84
N MET A 24 -5.05 7.06 -6.00
CA MET A 24 -3.99 7.98 -6.40
C MET A 24 -4.18 8.42 -7.86
N GLY A 25 -5.42 8.70 -8.27
CA GLY A 25 -5.78 8.92 -9.67
C GLY A 25 -4.99 10.03 -10.36
N VAL A 26 -4.64 11.10 -9.64
CA VAL A 26 -3.80 12.20 -10.14
C VAL A 26 -2.37 11.78 -10.49
N ARG A 27 -1.90 10.64 -9.98
CA ARG A 27 -0.56 10.08 -10.27
C ARG A 27 -0.56 9.13 -11.47
N HIS A 28 -1.71 8.81 -12.03
CA HIS A 28 -1.82 7.96 -13.21
C HIS A 28 -1.80 8.83 -14.48
N ASP A 29 -0.93 8.48 -15.43
CA ASP A 29 -0.81 9.12 -16.72
C ASP A 29 -0.92 8.08 -17.85
N ALA A 30 -1.57 8.43 -18.96
CA ALA A 30 -1.77 7.51 -20.08
C ALA A 30 -0.45 7.09 -20.78
N ASN A 31 0.59 7.91 -20.67
CA ASN A 31 1.92 7.69 -21.24
C ASN A 31 2.95 7.26 -20.17
N MET A 32 2.50 6.87 -18.97
CA MET A 32 3.37 6.44 -17.87
C MET A 32 4.20 5.22 -18.30
N LYS A 33 5.52 5.30 -18.09
CA LYS A 33 6.44 4.17 -18.27
C LYS A 33 6.61 3.43 -16.95
N TYR A 34 6.64 2.10 -17.00
CA TYR A 34 6.85 1.25 -15.84
C TYR A 34 7.64 0.01 -16.24
N ASP A 35 8.50 -0.45 -15.32
CA ASP A 35 9.14 -1.74 -15.40
C ASP A 35 8.34 -2.78 -14.61
N VAL A 36 8.49 -4.04 -14.97
CA VAL A 36 7.80 -5.18 -14.33
C VAL A 36 8.79 -6.18 -13.75
N THR A 37 8.39 -6.82 -12.67
CA THR A 37 9.11 -7.94 -12.03
C THR A 37 8.16 -9.10 -11.76
N LEU A 38 8.72 -10.30 -11.57
CA LEU A 38 7.95 -11.47 -11.15
C LEU A 38 7.44 -11.28 -9.72
N GLY A 39 6.14 -11.42 -9.52
CA GLY A 39 5.52 -11.26 -8.21
C GLY A 39 4.01 -11.37 -8.26
N ASN A 40 3.40 -11.61 -7.10
CA ASN A 40 1.95 -11.71 -6.97
C ASN A 40 1.35 -10.31 -6.72
N PRO A 41 0.22 -9.97 -7.37
CA PRO A 41 -0.45 -8.70 -7.15
C PRO A 41 -1.00 -8.64 -5.73
N LYS A 42 -0.84 -7.50 -5.08
CA LYS A 42 -1.47 -7.20 -3.79
C LYS A 42 -2.98 -7.03 -3.94
N GLU A 43 -3.74 -7.24 -2.88
CA GLU A 43 -5.20 -7.08 -2.87
C GLU A 43 -5.61 -5.64 -3.20
N PHE A 44 -6.83 -5.45 -3.70
CA PHE A 44 -7.31 -4.12 -4.11
C PHE A 44 -7.14 -3.07 -2.99
N TYR A 45 -7.50 -3.45 -1.77
CA TYR A 45 -7.37 -2.65 -0.55
C TYR A 45 -6.10 -2.99 0.22
N HIS A 46 -4.96 -3.18 -0.43
CA HIS A 46 -3.67 -3.21 0.26
C HIS A 46 -3.23 -1.80 0.66
N GLU A 47 -2.50 -1.66 1.78
CA GLU A 47 -2.06 -0.36 2.31
C GLU A 47 -1.24 0.48 1.33
N GLN A 48 -0.37 -0.19 0.56
CA GLN A 48 0.46 0.42 -0.50
C GLN A 48 -0.36 1.13 -1.57
N HIS A 49 -1.61 0.71 -1.80
CA HIS A 49 -2.49 1.32 -2.79
C HIS A 49 -3.17 2.60 -2.28
N ARG A 50 -3.15 2.85 -0.96
CA ARG A 50 -3.88 3.94 -0.29
C ARG A 50 -3.02 4.69 0.75
N PRO A 51 -1.78 5.11 0.41
CA PRO A 51 -0.83 5.67 1.36
C PRO A 51 -1.37 6.90 2.10
N SER A 52 -2.17 7.74 1.43
CA SER A 52 -2.77 8.94 2.04
C SER A 52 -3.63 8.62 3.27
N HIS A 53 -4.28 7.46 3.32
CA HIS A 53 -5.10 7.08 4.48
C HIS A 53 -4.26 6.85 5.73
N PHE A 54 -2.99 6.46 5.57
CA PHE A 54 -2.08 6.19 6.68
C PHE A 54 -1.20 7.40 7.03
N LEU A 55 -0.97 8.31 6.09
CA LEU A 55 -0.19 9.52 6.33
C LEU A 55 -0.95 10.60 7.11
N ASN A 56 -2.29 10.59 7.09
CA ASN A 56 -3.12 11.61 7.73
C ASN A 56 -3.06 11.60 9.28
N PHE A 57 -2.49 10.57 9.91
CA PHE A 57 -2.37 10.51 11.37
C PHE A 57 -1.14 11.25 11.91
N ALA A 58 -0.12 11.49 11.08
CA ALA A 58 1.09 12.21 11.51
C ALA A 58 0.83 13.70 11.79
N THR A 59 -0.29 14.25 11.33
CA THR A 59 -0.70 15.64 11.59
C THR A 59 -1.45 15.84 12.90
N ILE A 60 -1.77 14.77 13.64
CA ILE A 60 -2.43 14.81 14.96
C ILE A 60 -1.43 14.36 16.03
N GLU A 61 -0.17 14.81 15.95
CA GLU A 61 0.62 14.94 17.16
C GLU A 61 0.12 16.19 17.88
N ASP A 62 -0.78 15.98 18.83
CA ASP A 62 -1.18 16.94 19.85
C ASP A 62 0.06 17.27 20.72
N PRO A 63 0.67 18.47 20.59
CA PRO A 63 1.81 18.85 21.41
C PRO A 63 1.43 19.06 22.89
N GLU A 64 0.14 19.14 23.21
CA GLU A 64 -0.38 19.50 24.54
C GLU A 64 -1.09 18.37 25.28
N GLY A 65 -1.19 17.17 24.68
CA GLY A 65 -1.92 16.02 25.26
C GLY A 65 -1.10 15.02 26.07
N ILE A 66 0.21 15.22 26.23
CA ILE A 66 1.13 14.22 26.81
C ILE A 66 2.01 14.82 27.92
N TYR A 67 1.40 15.40 28.96
CA TYR A 67 2.09 15.62 30.23
C TYR A 67 1.41 14.98 31.45
N SER A 68 0.38 14.13 31.28
CA SER A 68 -0.29 13.53 32.45
C SER A 68 -0.99 12.20 32.18
N ALA A 69 -0.28 11.22 31.64
CA ALA A 69 -0.63 9.83 31.92
C ALA A 69 0.63 9.13 32.40
N ASP A 70 0.63 8.73 33.67
CA ASP A 70 1.72 7.98 34.27
C ASP A 70 1.87 6.66 33.50
N ARG A 71 2.89 6.57 32.63
CA ARG A 71 3.11 5.43 31.74
C ARG A 71 4.23 4.58 32.32
N GLU A 72 3.92 3.87 33.40
CA GLU A 72 4.83 2.83 33.90
C GLU A 72 4.83 1.64 32.93
N ASN A 73 5.86 1.57 32.08
CA ASN A 73 6.07 0.44 31.18
C ASN A 73 6.96 -0.60 31.85
N LEU A 74 6.45 -1.25 32.90
CA LEU A 74 7.18 -2.23 33.71
C LEU A 74 7.54 -3.54 32.96
N LEU A 75 7.09 -3.68 31.71
CA LEU A 75 7.21 -4.91 30.91
C LEU A 75 8.00 -4.71 29.60
N ALA A 76 8.60 -3.54 29.38
CA ALA A 76 9.53 -3.32 28.27
C ALA A 76 11.00 -3.48 28.68
#